data_AF-A0A2V9CWV2-F1
#
_entry.id   AF-A0A2V9CWV2-F1
#
_cell.length_a   1.000
_cell.length_b   1.000
_cell.length_c   1.000
_cell.angle_alpha   90.00
_cell.angle_beta   90.00
_cell.angle_gamma   90.00
#
_symmetry.space_group_name_H-M   'P 1'
#
loop_
_entity.id
_entity.type
_entity.pdbx_description
1 polymer ?
#
loop_
_entity_poly.entity_id
_entity_poly.type
_entity_poly.pdbx_seq_one_letter_code
_entity_poly.pdbx_strand_id
1 'polypeptide(L)' 'MTNILFLDESGDHSLSIIDPQFSVFVLCGVIMDGEYHQNIAAERLNAFKMR' A
#
# COMPACT_ATOMS: atom_id res chain seq x y z
N MET A 1 16.64 -15.08 -0.05
CA MET A 1 15.17 -14.93 0.05
C MET A 1 14.81 -14.43 1.43
N THR A 2 14.46 -13.15 1.49
CA THR A 2 14.01 -12.49 2.72
C THR A 2 12.62 -11.97 2.44
N ASN A 3 11.62 -12.48 3.17
CA ASN A 3 10.27 -11.96 3.09
C ASN A 3 10.18 -10.63 3.83
N ILE A 4 9.62 -9.63 3.18
CA ILE A 4 9.43 -8.28 3.72
C ILE A 4 7.93 -8.01 3.77
N LEU A 5 7.45 -7.51 4.92
CA LEU A 5 6.11 -6.98 5.08
C LEU A 5 6.13 -5.49 4.73
N PHE A 6 5.42 -5.11 3.67
CA PHE A 6 5.17 -3.73 3.29
C PHE A 6 3.83 -3.32 3.86
N LEU A 7 3.78 -2.17 4.53
CA LEU A 7 2.57 -1.61 5.13
C LEU A 7 2.28 -0.26 4.48
N ASP A 8 1.01 0.00 4.23
CA ASP A 8 0.53 1.30 3.75
C ASP A 8 -0.81 1.64 4.41
N GLU A 9 -1.03 2.93 4.62
CA GLU A 9 -2.25 3.47 5.21
C GLU A 9 -3.21 3.97 4.14
N SER A 10 -4.49 3.68 4.30
CA SER A 10 -5.58 4.17 3.47
C SER A 10 -6.71 4.66 4.37
N GLY A 11 -7.35 5.76 4.02
CA GLY A 11 -8.39 6.36 4.85
C GLY A 11 -8.34 7.88 4.76
N ASP A 12 -9.28 8.54 5.43
CA ASP A 12 -9.26 9.99 5.56
C ASP A 12 -8.43 10.38 6.80
N HIS A 13 -7.41 11.21 6.59
CA HIS A 13 -6.59 11.77 7.67
C HIS A 13 -7.21 13.04 8.28
N SER A 14 -8.34 13.51 7.74
CA SER A 14 -9.06 14.67 8.22
C SER A 14 -9.68 14.40 9.59
N LEU A 15 -9.16 15.07 10.62
CA LEU A 15 -9.74 15.06 11.96
C LEU A 15 -10.93 16.03 12.11
N SER A 16 -11.26 16.78 11.06
CA SER A 16 -12.28 17.84 11.08
C SER A 16 -13.57 17.47 10.33
N ILE A 17 -13.51 16.55 9.37
CA ILE A 17 -14.68 16.04 8.63
C ILE A 17 -14.64 14.52 8.76
N ILE A 18 -15.45 13.97 9.67
CA ILE A 18 -15.56 12.52 9.85
C ILE A 18 -16.79 12.04 9.07
N ASP A 19 -16.57 11.35 7.96
CA ASP A 19 -17.62 10.60 7.27
C ASP A 19 -17.81 9.23 7.96
N PRO A 20 -18.94 8.97 8.63
CA PRO A 20 -19.17 7.69 9.32
C PRO A 20 -19.31 6.50 8.37
N GLN A 21 -19.43 6.72 7.05
CA GLN A 21 -19.44 5.68 6.03
C GLN A 21 -18.06 5.39 5.45
N PHE A 22 -17.06 6.24 5.75
CA PHE A 22 -15.68 6.06 5.32
C PHE A 22 -14.83 5.54 6.48
N SER A 23 -13.95 4.57 6.22
CA SER A 23 -13.08 4.05 7.28
C SER A 23 -12.08 5.13 7.68
N VAL A 24 -12.11 5.54 8.95
CA VAL A 24 -11.23 6.56 9.52
C VAL A 24 -9.75 6.15 9.39
N PHE A 25 -9.47 4.84 9.39
CA PHE A 25 -8.12 4.32 9.21
C PHE A 25 -8.15 2.85 8.78
N VAL A 26 -7.57 2.54 7.62
CA VAL A 26 -7.34 1.19 7.10
C VAL A 26 -5.84 0.99 6.92
N LEU A 27 -5.28 -0.02 7.59
CA LEU A 27 -3.89 -0.43 7.38
C LEU A 27 -3.87 -1.65 6.47
N CYS A 28 -3.23 -1.52 5.30
CA CYS A 28 -3.04 -2.60 4.36
C CYS A 28 -1.60 -3.15 4.46
N GLY A 29 -1.44 -4.45 4.26
CA GLY A 29 -0.14 -5.10 4.29
C GLY A 29 0.02 -6.14 3.20
N VAL A 30 1.19 -6.19 2.58
CA VAL A 30 1.58 -7.22 1.62
C VAL A 30 2.94 -7.79 2.00
N ILE A 31 3.04 -9.11 2.02
CA ILE A 31 4.31 -9.82 2.20
C ILE A 31 4.80 -10.26 0.83
N MET A 32 6.06 -9.96 0.54
CA MET A 32 6.73 -10.46 -0.67
C MET A 32 8.22 -10.68 -0.42
N ASP A 33 8.84 -11.51 -1.26
CA ASP A 33 10.30 -11.63 -1.28
C ASP A 33 10.94 -10.30 -1.70
N GLY A 34 12.03 -9.93 -1.02
CA GLY A 34 12.70 -8.65 -1.23
C GLY A 34 13.35 -8.49 -2.61
N GLU A 35 13.92 -9.56 -3.17
CA GLU A 35 14.50 -9.49 -4.52
C GLU A 35 13.40 -9.39 -5.58
N TYR A 36 12.29 -10.10 -5.38
CA TYR A 36 11.10 -9.96 -6.23
C TYR A 36 10.52 -8.54 -6.18
N HIS A 37 10.42 -7.94 -4.99
CA HIS A 37 9.95 -6.57 -4.83
C HIS A 37 10.80 -5.59 -5.65
N GLN A 38 12.13 -5.63 -5.44
CA GLN A 38 13.08 -4.67 -6.01
C GLN A 38 13.16 -4.77 -7.54
N ASN A 39 13.14 -5.99 -8.09
CA ASN A 39 13.48 -6.20 -9.50
C ASN A 39 12.26 -6.43 -10.41
N ILE A 40 11.08 -6.75 -9.85
CA ILE A 40 9.90 -7.12 -10.65
C ILE A 40 8.66 -6.36 -10.21
N ALA A 41 8.29 -6.42 -8.93
CA ALA A 41 7.02 -5.88 -8.46
C ALA A 41 6.96 -4.35 -8.63
N ALA A 42 8.01 -3.65 -8.22
CA ALA A 42 8.08 -2.18 -8.28
C ALA A 42 7.97 -1.65 -9.71
N GLU A 43 8.70 -2.24 -10.65
CA GLU A 43 8.65 -1.85 -12.07
C GLU A 43 7.25 -2.02 -12.66
N ARG A 44 6.64 -3.20 -12.46
CA ARG A 44 5.30 -3.49 -12.98
C ARG A 44 4.23 -2.59 -12.37
N LEU A 45 4.32 -2.29 -11.08
CA LEU A 45 3.39 -1.40 -10.41
C LEU A 45 3.51 0.04 -10.93
N ASN A 46 4.74 0.52 -11.15
CA ASN A 46 4.97 1.84 -11.76
C ASN A 46 4.41 1.90 -13.18
N ALA A 47 4.65 0.87 -14.00
CA ALA A 47 4.08 0.79 -15.34
C ALA A 47 2.54 0.77 -15.32
N PHE A 48 1.93 0.10 -14.33
CA PHE A 48 0.48 0.09 -14.13
C PHE A 48 -0.07 1.47 -13.77
N LYS A 49 0.60 2.22 -12.89
CA LYS A 49 0.18 3.60 -12.49
C LYS A 49 0.23 4.63 -13.61
N MET A 50 1.00 4.36 -14.66
CA MET A 50 1.13 5.25 -15.83
C MET A 50 0.06 5.01 -16.91
N ARG A 51 -0.85 4.06 -16.69
CA ARG A 51 -2.02 3.80 -17.55
C ARG A 51 -3.24 4.54 -17.03
#